data_AF-K1U1T2-F1
#
_entry.id   AF-K1U1T2-F1
#
_cell.length_a   1.000
_cell.length_b   1.000
_cell.length_c   1.000
_cell.angle_alpha   90.00
_cell.angle_beta   90.00
_cell.angle_gamma   90.00
#
_symmetry.space_group_name_H-M   'P 1'
#
loop_
_entity.id
_entity.type
_entity.pdbx_description
1 polymer ?
#
loop_
_entity_poly.entity_id
_entity_poly.type
_entity_poly.pdbx_seq_one_letter_code
_entity_poly.pdbx_strand_id
1 'polypeptide(L)' 'MLMVVIMLPFIFFALYEKDGQPAEKYLYHIVQSMFIRDKVRPYRTNNLYAEIQQKIKEQEELQLEQQHSKGKA' A
#
# COMPACT_ATOMS: atom_id res chain seq x y z
N MET A 1 -0.70 -17.68 44.97
CA MET A 1 -0.19 -18.44 43.80
C MET A 1 -0.72 -17.91 42.46
N LEU A 2 -2.01 -17.54 42.34
CA LEU A 2 -2.59 -16.99 41.10
C LEU A 2 -1.87 -15.74 40.56
N MET A 3 -1.54 -14.78 41.43
CA MET A 3 -0.83 -13.55 41.03
C MET A 3 0.54 -13.82 40.38
N VAL A 4 1.28 -14.81 40.87
CA VAL A 4 2.61 -15.14 40.33
C VAL A 4 2.47 -15.70 38.91
N VAL A 5 1.49 -16.57 38.68
CA VAL A 5 1.21 -17.15 37.36
C VAL A 5 0.81 -16.06 36.35
N ILE A 6 0.04 -15.05 36.79
CA ILE A 6 -0.37 -13.93 35.94
C ILE A 6 0.81 -13.03 35.60
N MET A 7 1.73 -12.78 36.53
CA MET A 7 2.88 -11.88 36.31
C MET A 7 4.02 -12.52 35.51
N LEU A 8 4.18 -13.84 35.61
CA LEU A 8 5.21 -14.60 34.91
C LEU A 8 5.33 -14.29 33.39
N PRO A 9 4.24 -14.28 32.58
CA PRO A 9 4.33 -13.94 31.16
C PRO A 9 4.79 -12.51 30.89
N PHE A 10 4.42 -11.54 31.73
CA PHE A 10 4.85 -10.15 31.58
C PHE A 10 6.32 -9.96 31.92
N ILE A 11 6.83 -10.74 32.88
CA ILE A 11 8.25 -10.77 33.22
C ILE A 11 9.08 -11.29 32.03
N PHE A 12 8.62 -12.36 31.37
CA PHE A 12 9.29 -12.82 30.15
C PHE A 12 9.28 -11.77 29.04
N PHE A 13 8.19 -11.03 28.87
CA PHE A 13 8.13 -9.94 27.89
C PHE A 13 9.10 -8.80 28.23
N ALA A 14 9.21 -8.45 29.51
CA ALA A 14 10.13 -7.39 29.97
C ALA A 14 11.61 -7.78 29.84
N LEU A 15 11.94 -9.06 30.06
CA LEU A 15 13.30 -9.59 29.95
C LEU A 15 13.66 -10.06 28.53
N TYR A 16 12.69 -10.14 27.62
CA TYR A 16 12.95 -10.61 26.27
C TYR A 16 13.63 -9.51 25.47
N GLU A 17 14.93 -9.70 25.26
CA GLU A 17 15.72 -8.94 24.32
C GLU A 17 16.06 -9.81 23.12
N LYS A 18 15.77 -9.31 21.93
CA LYS A 18 16.16 -9.92 20.66
C LYS A 18 17.09 -8.97 19.94
N ASP A 19 18.31 -9.42 19.64
CA ASP A 19 19.32 -8.63 18.92
C ASP A 19 19.64 -7.28 19.61
N GLY A 20 19.55 -7.24 20.96
CA GLY A 20 19.73 -6.03 21.77
C GLY A 20 18.54 -5.06 21.75
N GLN A 21 17.40 -5.46 21.17
CA GLN A 21 16.17 -4.69 21.18
C GLN A 21 15.15 -5.30 22.15
N PRO A 22 14.43 -4.47 22.93
CA PRO A 22 13.38 -4.95 23.82
C PRO A 22 12.18 -5.48 23.03
N ALA A 23 11.43 -6.40 23.64
CA ALA A 23 10.26 -7.04 23.04
C ALA A 23 9.22 -6.06 22.48
N GLU A 24 9.01 -4.93 23.16
CA GLU A 24 8.09 -3.87 22.72
C GLU A 24 8.46 -3.33 21.34
N LYS A 25 9.73 -3.01 21.14
CA LYS A 25 10.24 -2.45 19.88
C LYS A 25 10.15 -3.49 18.75
N TYR A 26 10.46 -4.74 19.07
CA TYR A 26 10.33 -5.84 18.12
C TYR A 26 8.87 -6.03 17.68
N LEU A 27 7.92 -6.04 18.63
CA LEU A 27 6.49 -6.16 18.34
C LEU A 27 5.98 -4.97 17.51
N TYR A 28 6.41 -3.75 17.84
CA TYR A 28 6.09 -2.56 17.06
C TYR A 28 6.49 -2.72 15.58
N HIS A 29 7.68 -3.24 15.30
CA HIS A 29 8.13 -3.48 13.93
C HIS A 29 7.31 -4.56 13.21
N ILE A 30 6.89 -5.61 13.92
CA ILE A 30 5.99 -6.63 13.38
C ILE A 30 4.65 -6.00 12.99
N VAL A 31 4.01 -5.27 13.91
CA VAL A 31 2.71 -4.66 13.65
C VAL A 31 2.79 -3.64 12.52
N GLN A 32 3.83 -2.80 12.54
CA GLN A 32 4.07 -1.80 11.51
C GLN A 32 4.27 -2.44 10.13
N SER A 33 5.00 -3.56 10.06
CA SER A 33 5.30 -4.21 8.78
C SER A 33 4.16 -5.09 8.25
N MET A 34 3.38 -5.71 9.13
CA MET A 34 2.29 -6.61 8.75
C MET A 34 0.97 -5.89 8.48
N PHE A 35 0.64 -4.85 9.26
CA PHE A 35 -0.69 -4.25 9.24
C PHE A 35 -0.71 -2.81 8.77
N ILE A 36 0.24 -1.98 9.22
CA ILE A 36 0.18 -0.53 8.98
C ILE A 36 0.81 -0.17 7.64
N ARG A 37 1.94 -0.79 7.30
CA ARG A 37 2.65 -0.50 6.06
C ARG A 37 2.03 -1.28 4.91
N ASP A 38 1.60 -0.55 3.87
CA ASP A 38 1.09 -1.16 2.65
C ASP A 38 2.08 -2.18 2.07
N LYS A 39 1.55 -3.35 1.74
CA LYS A 39 2.32 -4.45 1.13
C LYS A 39 2.89 -4.04 -0.23
N VAL A 40 2.15 -3.22 -0.98
CA VAL A 40 2.62 -2.66 -2.25
C VAL A 40 3.29 -1.33 -1.97
N ARG A 41 4.58 -1.21 -2.29
CA ARG A 41 5.26 0.09 -2.33
C ARG A 41 4.64 0.89 -3.49
N PRO A 42 3.81 1.91 -3.26
CA PRO A 42 3.19 2.63 -4.36
C PRO A 42 4.25 3.54 -4.96
N TYR A 43 4.89 3.09 -6.04
CA TYR A 43 5.68 3.95 -6.90
C TYR A 43 4.70 4.83 -7.68
N ARG A 44 4.35 5.98 -7.11
CA ARG A 44 3.57 6.98 -7.83
C ARG A 44 4.50 7.65 -8.84
N THR A 45 4.44 7.22 -10.09
CA THR A 45 5.01 7.95 -11.22
C THR A 45 3.89 8.76 -11.88
N ASN A 46 4.17 10.02 -12.22
CA ASN A 46 3.31 10.76 -13.15
C ASN A 46 3.57 10.20 -14.54
N ASN A 47 2.71 9.28 -14.99
CA ASN A 47 2.91 8.59 -16.25
C ASN A 47 2.49 9.50 -17.41
N LEU A 48 3.47 10.13 -18.07
CA LEU A 48 3.25 10.95 -19.27
C LEU A 48 2.50 10.18 -20.37
N TYR A 49 2.74 8.87 -20.51
CA TYR A 49 2.07 8.05 -21.52
C TYR A 49 0.56 7.91 -21.27
N ALA A 50 0.11 7.95 -20.01
CA ALA A 50 -1.31 7.86 -19.69
C ALA A 50 -2.09 9.09 -20.23
N GLU A 51 -1.52 10.29 -20.10
CA GLU A 51 -2.10 11.51 -20.67
C GLU A 51 -2.08 11.50 -22.20
N ILE A 52 -0.98 11.05 -22.80
CA ILE A 52 -0.86 10.93 -24.27
C ILE A 52 -1.92 9.96 -24.81
N GLN A 53 -2.13 8.82 -24.16
CA GLN A 53 -3.11 7.82 -24.58
C GLN A 53 -4.55 8.35 -24.52
N GLN A 54 -4.88 9.16 -23.51
CA GLN A 54 -6.21 9.79 -23.45
C GLN A 54 -6.42 10.79 -24.60
N LYS A 55 -5.41 11.60 -24.91
CA LYS A 55 -5.49 12.55 -26.04
C LYS A 55 -5.66 11.86 -27.38
N ILE A 56 -4.96 10.75 -27.61
CA ILE A 56 -5.09 9.96 -28.84
C ILE A 56 -6.53 9.44 -28.97
N LYS A 57 -7.07 8.86 -27.89
CA LYS A 57 -8.43 8.32 -27.88
C LYS A 57 -9.50 9.39 -28.16
N GLU A 58 -9.37 10.56 -27.54
CA GLU A 58 -10.27 11.69 -27.78
C GLU A 58 -10.21 12.16 -29.25
N GLN A 59 -9.03 12.19 -29.86
CA GLN A 59 -8.89 12.51 -31.29
C GLN A 59 -9.51 11.45 -32.20
N GLU A 60 -9.37 10.17 -31.89
CA GLU A 60 -10.00 9.07 -32.64
C GLU A 60 -11.53 9.15 -32.56
N GLU A 61 -12.10 9.40 -31.38
CA GLU A 61 -13.54 9.58 -31.18
C GLU A 61 -14.08 10.75 -32.02
N LEU A 62 -13.41 11.91 -31.99
CA LEU A 62 -13.78 13.07 -32.81
C LEU A 62 -13.72 12.78 -34.32
N GLN A 63 -12.71 12.01 -34.77
CA GLN A 63 -12.60 11.63 -36.18
C GLN A 63 -13.71 10.67 -36.60
N LEU A 64 -14.05 9.69 -35.75
CA LEU A 64 -15.15 8.76 -35.99
C LEU A 64 -16.49 9.51 -36.09
N GLU A 65 -16.75 10.46 -35.19
CA GLU A 65 -17.94 11.31 -35.25
C GLU A 65 -18.02 12.13 -36.54
N GLN A 66 -16.90 12.71 -36.98
CA GLN A 66 -16.82 13.45 -38.24
C GLN A 66 -17.08 12.55 -39.46
N GLN A 67 -16.53 11.34 -39.49
CA GLN A 67 -16.79 10.37 -40.56
C GLN A 67 -18.25 9.92 -40.58
N HIS A 68 -18.82 9.67 -39.39
CA HIS A 68 -20.22 9.27 -39.24
C HIS A 68 -21.20 10.39 -39.60
N SER A 69 -20.81 11.65 -39.40
CA SER A 69 -21.53 12.83 -39.87
C SER A 69 -21.44 12.98 -41.40
N LYS A 70 -20.25 12.78 -41.98
CA LYS A 70 -20.03 12.85 -43.44
C LYS A 70 -20.73 11.73 -44.22
N GLY A 71 -20.90 10.54 -43.65
CA GLY A 71 -21.62 9.43 -44.29
C GLY A 71 -23.15 9.53 -44.25
N LYS A 72 -23.71 10.55 -43.57
CA LYS A 72 -25.15 10.81 -43.46
C LYS A 72 -25.65 11.93 -44.39
N ALA A 73 -24.75 12.58 -45.14
CA ALA A 73 -25.06 13.58 -46.17
C ALA A 73 -24.93 12.94 -47.57
#